data_AF-A0A928PVS7-F1
#
_entry.id   AF-A0A928PVS7-F1
#
_cell.length_a   1.000
_cell.length_b   1.000
_cell.length_c   1.000
_cell.angle_alpha   90.00
_cell.angle_beta   90.00
_cell.angle_gamma   90.00
#
_symmetry.space_group_name_H-M   'P 1'
#
loop_
_entity.id
_entity.type
_entity.pdbx_description
1 polymer ?
#
loop_
_entity_poly.entity_id
_entity_poly.type
_entity_poly.pdbx_seq_one_letter_code
_entity_poly.pdbx_strand_id
1 'polypeptide(L)'
;MIKGINHKIIEVTDTDSIYYERAFLLVRPEYEEVEQAVLRNEAKKLISSVGTPSSIKGKRTIGYWILRIMPAVLSGIGIGVILGLLL
;
A
#
# COMPACT_ATOMS: atom_id res chain seq x y z
N MET A 1 -6.36 -30.10 -12.38
CA MET A 1 -7.10 -28.90 -12.83
C MET A 1 -8.33 -29.36 -13.61
N ILE A 2 -9.53 -28.87 -13.27
CA ILE A 2 -10.78 -29.23 -13.95
C ILE A 2 -11.47 -27.91 -14.37
N LYS A 3 -11.96 -27.90 -15.63
CA LYS A 3 -12.64 -26.83 -16.42
C LYS A 3 -11.76 -25.78 -17.12
N GLY A 4 -10.97 -26.23 -18.11
CA GLY A 4 -11.33 -26.13 -19.54
C GLY A 4 -11.53 -24.76 -20.22
N ILE A 5 -10.93 -23.67 -19.75
CA ILE A 5 -10.86 -22.41 -20.52
C ILE A 5 -9.42 -21.89 -20.47
N ASN A 6 -8.77 -21.84 -21.64
CA ASN A 6 -7.44 -21.26 -21.79
C ASN A 6 -7.54 -19.74 -21.67
N HIS A 7 -6.77 -19.15 -20.78
CA HIS A 7 -6.77 -17.70 -20.61
C HIS A 7 -5.40 -17.15 -21.03
N LYS A 8 -5.42 -16.12 -21.86
CA LYS A 8 -4.21 -15.38 -22.22
C LYS A 8 -3.77 -14.56 -21.01
N ILE A 9 -2.48 -14.65 -20.65
CA ILE A 9 -1.88 -13.87 -19.55
C ILE A 9 -0.98 -12.80 -20.16
N ILE A 10 -1.09 -11.57 -19.67
CA ILE A 10 -0.19 -10.47 -19.98
C ILE A 10 0.67 -10.18 -18.76
N GLU A 11 1.98 -10.33 -18.92
CA GLU A 11 2.97 -9.91 -17.94
C GLU A 11 3.40 -8.46 -18.24
N VAL A 12 3.33 -7.62 -17.20
CA VAL A 12 3.83 -6.25 -17.21
C VAL A 12 4.98 -6.17 -16.20
N THR A 13 6.18 -5.93 -16.70
CA THR A 13 7.41 -5.77 -15.89
C THR A 13 7.67 -4.32 -15.49
N ASP A 14 7.20 -3.37 -16.29
CA ASP A 14 7.45 -1.94 -16.11
C ASP A 14 6.25 -1.36 -15.35
N THR A 15 6.15 -1.67 -14.06
CA THR A 15 4.99 -1.31 -13.22
C THR A 15 5.08 0.10 -12.65
N ASP A 16 6.27 0.73 -12.70
CA ASP A 16 6.63 1.98 -12.00
C ASP A 16 6.30 1.98 -10.49
N SER A 17 6.10 0.79 -9.91
CA SER A 17 5.75 0.61 -8.52
C SER A 17 6.98 0.29 -7.69
N ILE A 18 7.17 1.02 -6.59
CA ILE A 18 8.19 0.68 -5.58
C ILE A 18 7.86 -0.60 -4.79
N TYR A 19 6.65 -1.15 -4.97
CA TYR A 19 6.16 -2.33 -4.22
C TYR A 19 6.04 -3.59 -5.08
N TYR A 20 5.82 -3.44 -6.39
CA TYR A 20 5.49 -4.57 -7.26
C TYR A 20 6.47 -4.63 -8.44
N GLU A 21 7.26 -5.69 -8.52
CA GLU A 21 8.19 -5.90 -9.64
C GLU A 21 7.44 -6.19 -10.95
N ARG A 22 6.33 -6.93 -10.88
CA ARG A 22 5.57 -7.38 -12.06
C ARG A 22 4.09 -7.46 -11.75
N ALA A 23 3.27 -7.34 -12.79
CA ALA A 23 1.84 -7.61 -12.74
C ALA A 23 1.45 -8.64 -13.80
N PHE A 24 0.57 -9.56 -13.43
CA PHE A 24 -0.01 -10.55 -14.33
C PHE A 24 -1.50 -10.27 -14.49
N LEU A 25 -1.91 -9.97 -15.72
CA LEU A 25 -3.29 -9.68 -16.07
C LEU A 25 -3.86 -10.85 -16.86
N LEU A 26 -4.93 -11.46 -16.32
CA LEU A 26 -5.66 -12.51 -16.99
C LEU A 26 -6.68 -11.89 -17.94
N VAL A 27 -6.50 -12.13 -19.24
CA VAL A 27 -7.43 -11.67 -20.27
C VAL A 27 -8.61 -12.63 -20.30
N ARG A 28 -9.83 -12.07 -20.31
CA ARG A 28 -11.04 -12.89 -20.48
C ARG A 28 -11.00 -13.57 -21.85
N PRO A 29 -11.48 -14.82 -21.96
CA PRO A 29 -11.39 -15.59 -23.20
C PRO A 29 -12.15 -14.92 -24.37
N GLU A 30 -13.20 -14.13 -24.10
CA GLU A 30 -13.95 -13.41 -25.14
C GLU A 30 -13.12 -12.36 -25.91
N TYR A 31 -11.92 -12.01 -25.41
CA TYR A 31 -11.02 -11.02 -26.00
C TYR A 31 -9.71 -11.63 -26.50
N GLU A 32 -9.64 -12.96 -26.70
CA GLU A 32 -8.42 -13.64 -27.13
C GLU A 32 -7.95 -13.22 -28.54
N GLU A 33 -8.92 -12.94 -29.43
CA GLU A 33 -8.70 -12.49 -30.81
C GLU A 33 -8.23 -11.02 -30.90
N VAL A 34 -8.35 -10.24 -29.82
CA VAL A 34 -7.88 -8.86 -29.81
C VAL A 34 -6.36 -8.83 -29.96
N GLU A 35 -5.90 -7.89 -30.78
CA GLU A 35 -4.48 -7.71 -31.06
C GLU A 35 -3.68 -7.58 -29.76
N GLN A 36 -2.63 -8.39 -29.64
CA GLN A 36 -1.82 -8.46 -28.43
C GLN A 36 -1.19 -7.11 -28.08
N ALA A 37 -0.83 -6.31 -29.08
CA ALA A 37 -0.27 -4.97 -28.89
C ALA A 37 -1.27 -4.03 -28.20
N VAL A 38 -2.56 -4.10 -28.58
CA VAL A 38 -3.63 -3.29 -27.98
C VAL A 38 -3.82 -3.69 -26.52
N LEU A 39 -3.96 -4.98 -26.23
CA LEU A 39 -4.14 -5.47 -24.87
C LEU A 39 -2.92 -5.15 -23.98
N ARG A 40 -1.70 -5.24 -24.53
CA ARG A 40 -0.47 -4.91 -23.80
C ARG A 40 -0.38 -3.42 -23.49
N ASN A 41 -0.79 -2.55 -24.41
CA ASN A 41 -0.80 -1.12 -24.19
C ASN A 41 -1.83 -0.74 -23.10
N GLU A 42 -3.01 -1.35 -23.13
CA GLU A 42 -4.04 -1.12 -22.13
C GLU A 42 -3.64 -1.65 -20.76
N ALA A 43 -2.99 -2.82 -20.71
CA ALA A 43 -2.39 -3.38 -19.52
C ALA A 43 -1.37 -2.43 -18.88
N LYS A 44 -0.47 -1.84 -19.67
CA LYS A 44 0.51 -0.86 -19.17
C LYS A 44 -0.19 0.36 -18.56
N LYS A 45 -1.20 0.91 -19.23
CA LYS A 45 -1.98 2.05 -18.71
C LYS A 45 -2.68 1.71 -17.39
N LEU A 46 -3.33 0.54 -17.33
CA LEU A 46 -3.98 0.05 -16.11
C LEU A 46 -3.00 -0.01 -14.94
N ILE A 47 -1.85 -0.68 -15.11
CA ILE A 47 -0.87 -0.81 -14.04
C ILE A 47 -0.28 0.54 -13.62
N SER A 48 0.01 1.44 -14.56
CA SER A 48 0.49 2.80 -14.24
C SER A 48 -0.52 3.63 -13.44
N SER A 49 -1.82 3.30 -13.54
CA SER A 49 -2.88 3.96 -12.77
C SER A 49 -3.10 3.35 -11.38
N VAL A 50 -2.57 2.15 -11.14
CA VAL A 50 -2.67 1.48 -9.83
C VAL A 50 -1.69 2.19 -8.88
N GLY A 51 -2.21 3.15 -8.14
CA GLY A 51 -1.47 3.83 -7.09
C GLY A 51 -1.08 2.91 -5.92
N THR A 52 -0.37 3.47 -4.95
CA THR A 52 0.09 2.76 -3.75
C THR A 52 -1.08 2.10 -2.99
N PRO A 53 -0.98 0.81 -2.63
CA PRO A 53 -2.00 0.13 -1.82
C PRO A 53 -2.29 0.91 -0.53
N SER A 54 -3.57 1.18 -0.26
CA SER A 54 -4.00 1.98 0.89
C SER A 54 -3.53 1.41 2.24
N SER A 55 -3.40 0.08 2.32
CA SER A 55 -2.95 -0.65 3.51
C SER A 55 -1.46 -0.49 3.83
N ILE A 56 -0.65 0.05 2.91
CA ILE A 56 0.79 0.28 3.10
C ILE A 56 1.07 1.76 3.47
N LYS A 57 0.03 2.59 3.65
CA LYS A 57 0.18 3.90 4.29
C LYS A 57 0.64 3.69 5.74
N GLY A 58 1.94 3.73 5.92
CA GLY A 58 2.61 3.54 7.20
C GLY A 58 1.92 4.33 8.30
N LYS A 59 1.65 3.64 9.40
CA LYS A 59 1.13 4.16 10.66
C LYS A 59 1.82 5.49 11.00
N ARG A 60 1.20 6.62 10.65
CA ARG A 60 1.53 7.96 11.20
C ARG A 60 1.12 8.08 12.68
N THR A 61 0.86 6.96 13.34
CA THR A 61 0.34 6.92 14.71
C THR A 61 1.40 7.28 15.74
N ILE A 62 2.70 7.09 15.45
CA ILE A 62 3.77 7.40 16.43
C ILE A 62 3.83 8.90 16.76
N GLY A 63 3.67 9.79 15.77
CA GLY A 63 3.62 11.23 16.03
C GLY A 63 2.42 11.63 16.88
N TYR A 64 1.26 11.00 16.63
CA TYR A 64 0.05 11.19 17.45
C TYR A 64 0.24 10.69 18.89
N TRP A 65 0.86 9.53 19.08
CA TRP A 65 1.15 9.00 20.41
C TRP A 65 2.16 9.86 21.18
N ILE A 66 3.20 10.37 20.53
CA ILE A 66 4.16 11.28 21.17
C ILE A 66 3.47 12.58 21.62
N LEU A 67 2.70 13.22 20.74
CA LEU A 67 1.97 14.44 21.06
C LEU A 67 0.93 14.23 22.18
N ARG A 68 0.29 13.05 22.22
CA ARG A 68 -0.70 12.67 23.23
C ARG A 68 -0.09 12.52 24.63
N ILE A 69 1.12 11.98 24.74
CA ILE A 69 1.73 11.61 26.03
C ILE A 69 2.56 12.77 26.62
N MET A 70 3.02 13.73 25.81
CA MET A 70 3.81 14.88 26.30
C MET A 70 3.19 15.66 27.48
N PRO A 71 1.88 15.99 27.50
CA PRO A 71 1.29 16.76 28.60
C PRO A 71 1.33 16.02 29.95
N ALA A 72 1.18 14.69 29.93
CA ALA A 72 1.17 13.86 31.13
C ALA A 72 2.56 13.78 31.79
N VAL A 73 3.63 13.73 30.99
CA VAL A 73 5.01 13.70 31.48
C VAL A 73 5.38 15.04 32.12
N LEU A 74 4.93 16.17 31.56
CA LEU A 74 5.16 17.51 32.13
C LEU A 74 4.42 17.70 33.47
N SER A 75 3.22 17.14 33.64
CA SER A 75 2.49 17.23 34.91
C SER A 75 3.09 16.41 36.06
N GLY A 76 3.80 15.31 35.77
CA GLY A 76 4.36 14.43 36.80
C GLY A 76 5.56 15.01 37.54
N ILE A 77 6.39 15.82 36.87
CA ILE A 77 7.62 16.39 37.46
C ILE A 77 7.28 17.46 38.51
N GLY A 78 6.22 18.25 38.31
CA GLY A 78 5.83 19.31 39.26
C GLY A 78 5.42 18.78 40.63
N ILE A 79 4.63 17.68 40.66
CA ILE A 79 4.10 17.12 41.91
C ILE A 79 5.20 16.43 42.73
N GLY A 80 6.12 15.72 42.08
CA GLY A 80 7.24 15.06 42.76
C GLY A 80 8.25 16.02 43.38
N VAL A 81 8.54 17.15 42.70
CA VAL A 81 9.46 18.18 43.22
C VAL A 81 8.84 18.93 44.42
N ILE A 82 7.54 19.22 44.36
CA ILE A 82 6.85 19.91 45.47
C ILE A 82 6.74 19.00 46.70
N LEU A 83 6.42 17.71 46.53
CA LEU A 83 6.36 16.76 47.65
C LEU A 83 7.74 16.43 48.22
N GLY A 84 8.77 16.33 47.38
CA GLY A 84 10.15 16.12 47.82
C GLY A 84 10.78 17.34 48.52
N LEU A 85 10.25 18.55 48.31
CA LEU A 85 10.64 19.76 49.04
C LEU A 85 9.88 19.93 50.37
N LEU A 86 8.80 19.19 50.59
CA LEU A 86 7.92 19.26 51.77
C LEU A 86 8.16 18.15 52.80
N LEU A 87 9.11 17.24 52.53
CA LEU A 87 9.47 16.07 53.34
C LEU A 87 10.92 16.18 53.81
#